data_AF-A0A7W9M5V6-F1
#
_entry.id   AF-A0A7W9M5V6-F1
#
_cell.length_a   1.000
_cell.length_b   1.000
_cell.length_c   1.000
_cell.angle_alpha   90.00
_cell.angle_beta   90.00
_cell.angle_gamma   90.00
#
_symmetry.space_group_name_H-M   'P 1'
#
loop_
_entity.id
_entity.type
_entity.pdbx_description
1 polymer ?
#
loop_
_entity_poly.entity_id
_entity_poly.type
_entity_poly.pdbx_seq_one_letter_code
_entity_poly.pdbx_strand_id
1 'polypeptide(L)'
;MDSKLAEELRLLLDAAAERAQPWLHRMAAEGEHDTRSCGWCPLCNAVALARGDRSELAAKAAEHVAGLITVLRAALAEPVPPPADSGEEERKPRVQHIPVVRRGKGSQC
;
A
#
# COMPACT_ATOMS: atom_id res chain seq x y z
N MET A 1 -2.60 -13.68 -17.19
CA MET A 1 -1.55 -13.15 -16.30
C MET A 1 -0.50 -12.53 -17.19
N ASP A 2 -0.29 -11.22 -17.09
CA ASP A 2 0.58 -10.47 -17.99
C ASP A 2 2.05 -10.88 -17.81
N SER A 3 2.62 -11.48 -18.86
CA SER A 3 4.01 -11.96 -18.87
C SER A 3 5.02 -10.84 -18.61
N LYS A 4 4.72 -9.61 -19.06
CA LYS A 4 5.53 -8.42 -18.78
C LYS A 4 5.60 -8.09 -17.28
N LEU A 5 4.47 -8.13 -16.58
CA LEU A 5 4.42 -7.88 -15.15
C LEU A 5 5.17 -8.96 -14.37
N ALA A 6 5.06 -10.22 -14.80
CA ALA A 6 5.81 -11.32 -14.20
C ALA A 6 7.32 -11.17 -14.38
N GLU A 7 7.76 -10.63 -15.53
CA GLU A 7 9.16 -10.37 -15.82
C GLU A 7 9.71 -9.20 -15.00
N GLU A 8 8.95 -8.10 -14.91
CA GLU A 8 9.31 -6.95 -14.07
C GLU A 8 9.38 -7.33 -12.58
N LEU A 9 8.43 -8.15 -12.11
CA LEU A 9 8.46 -8.68 -10.75
C LEU A 9 9.68 -9.57 -10.52
N ARG A 10 10.05 -10.43 -11.49
CA ARG A 10 11.27 -11.24 -11.41
C ARG A 10 12.51 -10.37 -11.26
N LEU A 11 12.65 -9.35 -12.10
CA LEU A 11 13.79 -8.43 -12.04
C LEU A 11 13.87 -7.72 -10.68
N LEU A 12 12.72 -7.31 -10.12
CA LEU A 12 12.65 -6.71 -8.79
C LEU A 12 13.07 -7.69 -7.69
N LEU A 13 12.61 -8.94 -7.77
CA LEU A 13 12.96 -10.00 -6.83
C LEU A 13 14.44 -10.36 -6.89
N ASP A 14 15.04 -10.40 -8.08
CA ASP A 14 16.46 -10.67 -8.26
C ASP A 14 17.32 -9.57 -7.61
N ALA A 15 16.98 -8.31 -7.88
CA ALA A 15 17.65 -7.17 -7.24
C ALA A 15 17.48 -7.18 -5.70
N ALA A 16 16.32 -7.59 -5.21
CA ALA A 16 16.08 -7.75 -3.78
C ALA A 16 16.89 -8.91 -3.18
N ALA A 17 17.02 -10.03 -3.90
CA ALA A 17 17.79 -11.19 -3.48
C ALA A 17 19.29 -10.85 -3.37
N GLU A 18 19.85 -10.14 -4.35
CA GLU A 18 21.23 -9.64 -4.29
C GLU A 18 21.48 -8.75 -3.07
N ARG A 19 20.51 -7.90 -2.72
CA ARG A 19 20.56 -7.02 -1.55
C ARG A 19 20.43 -7.79 -0.23
N ALA A 20 19.65 -8.88 -0.22
CA ALA A 20 19.42 -9.73 0.94
C ALA A 20 20.59 -10.69 1.23
N GLN A 21 21.35 -11.08 0.21
CA GLN A 21 22.51 -11.97 0.31
C GLN A 21 23.50 -11.61 1.44
N PRO A 22 23.94 -10.36 1.63
CA PRO A 22 24.82 -10.00 2.74
C PRO A 22 24.16 -10.10 4.12
N TRP A 23 22.84 -9.90 4.22
CA TRP A 23 22.10 -10.09 5.47
C TRP A 23 21.94 -11.57 5.81
N LEU A 24 21.64 -12.40 4.80
CA LEU A 24 21.60 -13.86 4.92
C LEU A 24 22.97 -14.43 5.31
N HIS A 25 24.05 -13.90 4.73
CA HIS A 25 25.41 -14.31 5.08
C HIS A 25 25.78 -13.93 6.51
N ARG A 26 25.33 -12.75 6.98
CA ARG A 26 25.46 -12.35 8.40
C ARG A 26 24.68 -13.30 9.32
N MET A 27 23.42 -13.59 9.01
CA MET A 27 22.61 -14.55 9.76
C MET A 27 23.22 -15.96 9.77
N ALA A 28 23.83 -16.39 8.66
CA ALA A 28 24.52 -17.68 8.58
C ALA A 28 25.81 -17.70 9.40
N ALA A 29 26.55 -16.58 9.44
CA ALA A 29 27.77 -16.45 10.25
C ALA A 29 27.48 -16.34 11.76
N GLU A 30 26.39 -15.66 12.15
CA GLU A 30 25.86 -15.68 13.52
C GLU A 30 25.22 -17.03 13.90
N GLY A 31 24.98 -17.89 12.91
CA GLY A 31 24.20 -19.12 12.99
C GLY A 31 24.99 -20.39 13.30
N GLU A 32 26.21 -20.30 13.85
CA GLU A 32 26.90 -21.44 14.47
C GLU A 32 26.17 -21.81 15.77
N HIS A 33 24.95 -22.33 15.63
CA HIS A 33 24.05 -22.62 16.74
C HIS A 33 24.21 -24.06 17.21
N ASP A 34 24.48 -24.19 18.51
CA ASP A 34 24.42 -25.44 19.25
C ASP A 34 23.07 -26.14 19.01
N THR A 35 23.14 -27.39 18.51
CA THR A 35 22.05 -28.29 18.09
C THR A 35 20.90 -28.47 19.10
N ARG A 36 21.05 -27.94 20.32
CA ARG A 36 20.08 -27.98 21.42
C ARG A 36 19.07 -26.82 21.43
N SER A 37 19.17 -25.84 20.53
CA SER A 37 18.36 -24.60 20.55
C SER A 37 17.50 -24.35 19.30
N CYS A 38 17.07 -25.39 18.58
CA CYS A 38 16.23 -25.26 17.38
C CYS A 38 14.87 -24.56 17.59
N GLY A 39 14.47 -24.27 18.84
CA GLY A 39 13.23 -23.53 19.15
C GLY A 39 13.19 -22.10 18.62
N TRP A 40 14.34 -21.46 18.39
CA TRP A 40 14.41 -20.06 17.91
C TRP A 40 15.20 -19.88 16.60
N CYS A 41 15.67 -20.96 15.97
CA CYS A 41 16.38 -20.84 14.70
C CYS A 41 15.42 -20.30 13.61
N PRO A 42 15.69 -19.12 13.01
CA PRO A 42 14.81 -18.52 12.02
C PRO A 42 14.73 -19.35 10.74
N LEU A 43 15.82 -20.07 10.39
CA LEU A 43 15.84 -20.98 9.25
C LEU A 43 14.99 -22.23 9.50
N CYS A 44 15.09 -22.85 10.67
CA CYS A 44 14.25 -24.01 11.02
C CYS A 44 12.77 -23.62 11.10
N ASN A 45 12.45 -22.44 11.65
CA ASN A 45 11.09 -21.90 11.62
C ASN A 45 10.61 -21.60 10.20
N ALA A 46 11.43 -21.03 9.33
CA ALA A 46 11.09 -20.78 7.93
C ALA A 46 10.83 -22.09 7.16
N VAL A 47 11.65 -23.12 7.40
CA VAL A 47 11.45 -24.45 6.82
C VAL A 47 10.18 -25.11 7.35
N ALA A 48 9.89 -25.01 8.65
CA ALA A 48 8.64 -25.52 9.23
C ALA A 48 7.41 -24.83 8.63
N LEU A 49 7.46 -23.50 8.47
CA LEU A 49 6.45 -22.71 7.76
C LEU A 49 6.26 -23.19 6.32
N ALA A 50 7.36 -23.36 5.57
CA ALA A 50 7.32 -23.85 4.19
C ALA A 50 6.79 -25.29 4.08
N ARG A 51 7.03 -26.12 5.11
CA ARG A 51 6.52 -27.50 5.19
C ARG A 51 5.04 -27.58 5.57
N GLY A 52 4.43 -26.45 5.93
CA GLY A 52 3.03 -26.37 6.33
C GLY A 52 2.78 -26.82 7.78
N ASP A 53 3.82 -26.83 8.62
CA ASP A 53 3.59 -27.01 10.05
C ASP A 53 2.70 -25.87 10.56
N ARG A 54 1.62 -26.21 11.28
CA ARG A 54 0.69 -25.23 11.87
C ARG A 54 1.38 -24.49 13.01
N SER A 55 2.29 -23.58 12.68
CA SER A 55 2.67 -22.55 13.61
C SER A 55 1.47 -21.60 13.76
N GLU A 56 1.06 -21.33 15.00
CA GLU A 56 0.10 -20.26 15.34
C GLU A 56 0.47 -18.93 14.65
N LEU A 57 1.77 -18.71 14.43
CA LEU A 57 2.35 -17.61 13.67
C LEU A 57 1.93 -17.61 12.20
N ALA A 58 1.87 -18.75 11.52
CA ALA A 58 1.41 -18.85 10.14
C ALA A 58 -0.05 -18.45 9.99
N ALA A 59 -0.91 -18.84 10.94
CA ALA A 59 -2.33 -18.49 10.92
C ALA A 59 -2.51 -16.97 11.08
N LYS A 60 -1.82 -16.34 12.05
CA LYS A 60 -1.84 -14.88 12.23
C LYS A 60 -1.23 -14.13 11.04
N ALA A 61 -0.15 -14.64 10.47
CA ALA A 61 0.47 -14.05 9.29
C ALA A 61 -0.47 -14.13 8.08
N ALA A 62 -1.18 -15.24 7.88
CA ALA A 62 -2.14 -15.41 6.79
C ALA A 62 -3.27 -14.36 6.85
N GLU A 63 -3.81 -14.07 8.04
CA GLU A 63 -4.82 -13.02 8.20
C GLU A 63 -4.30 -11.63 7.80
N HIS A 64 -3.08 -11.28 8.22
CA HIS A 64 -2.47 -10.00 7.83
C HIS A 64 -2.15 -9.93 6.33
N VAL A 65 -1.66 -11.02 5.74
CA VAL A 65 -1.39 -11.12 4.30
C VAL A 65 -2.68 -11.01 3.49
N ALA A 66 -3.77 -11.61 3.94
CA ALA A 66 -5.08 -11.49 3.28
C ALA A 66 -5.58 -10.03 3.26
N GLY A 67 -5.44 -9.32 4.38
CA GLY A 67 -5.72 -7.88 4.46
C GLY A 67 -4.87 -7.06 3.48
N LEU A 68 -3.56 -7.32 3.44
CA LEU A 68 -2.64 -6.64 2.53
C LEU A 68 -2.96 -6.91 1.05
N ILE A 69 -3.25 -8.16 0.68
CA ILE A 69 -3.65 -8.53 -0.68
C ILE A 69 -4.95 -7.83 -1.08
N THR A 70 -5.88 -7.66 -0.14
CA THR A 70 -7.14 -6.96 -0.39
C THR A 70 -6.89 -5.49 -0.72
N VAL A 71 -6.02 -4.82 0.04
CA VAL A 71 -5.62 -3.42 -0.23
C VAL A 71 -4.87 -3.31 -1.57
N LEU A 72 -3.93 -4.23 -1.85
CA LEU A 72 -3.20 -4.27 -3.13
C LEU A 72 -4.14 -4.45 -4.32
N ARG A 73 -5.13 -5.35 -4.21
CA ARG A 73 -6.14 -5.54 -5.26
C ARG A 73 -6.98 -4.29 -5.44
N ALA A 74 -7.36 -3.60 -4.36
CA ALA A 74 -8.08 -2.34 -4.47
C ALA A 74 -7.24 -1.27 -5.19
N ALA A 75 -5.96 -1.13 -4.82
CA ALA A 75 -5.05 -0.18 -5.47
C ALA A 75 -4.79 -0.50 -6.95
N LEU A 76 -4.71 -1.79 -7.32
CA LEU A 76 -4.53 -2.24 -8.71
C LEU A 76 -5.82 -2.18 -9.54
N ALA A 77 -6.98 -2.30 -8.90
CA ALA A 77 -8.28 -2.25 -9.55
C ALA A 77 -8.75 -0.81 -9.83
N GLU A 78 -8.05 0.22 -9.32
CA GLU A 78 -8.37 1.62 -9.57
C GLU A 78 -8.24 1.91 -11.08
N PRO A 79 -9.38 2.07 -11.79
CA PRO A 79 -9.34 2.44 -13.20
C PRO A 79 -8.92 3.90 -13.27
N VAL A 80 -7.91 4.21 -14.08
CA VAL A 80 -7.58 5.60 -14.43
C VAL A 80 -8.87 6.27 -14.90
N PRO A 81 -9.37 7.32 -14.22
CA PRO A 81 -10.58 7.98 -14.66
C PRO A 81 -10.37 8.47 -16.09
N PRO A 82 -11.29 8.21 -17.03
CA PRO A 82 -11.19 8.77 -18.37
C PRO A 82 -11.03 10.30 -18.22
N PRO A 83 -10.22 10.95 -19.06
CA PRO A 83 -10.08 12.40 -19.00
C PRO A 83 -11.49 12.98 -19.03
N ALA A 84 -11.85 13.71 -17.97
CA ALA A 84 -13.13 14.37 -17.89
C ALA A 84 -13.22 15.30 -19.10
N ASP A 85 -14.08 14.92 -20.04
CA ASP A 85 -14.92 15.88 -20.73
C ASP A 85 -15.36 16.89 -19.68
N SER A 86 -14.87 18.12 -19.83
CA SER A 86 -15.25 19.27 -19.05
C SER A 86 -16.71 19.61 -19.34
N GLY A 87 -17.61 18.78 -18.82
CA GLY A 87 -19.02 19.05 -18.70
C GLY A 87 -19.20 20.19 -17.70
N GLU A 88 -19.81 21.26 -18.20
CA GLU A 88 -20.07 22.52 -17.54
C GLU A 88 -20.59 22.34 -16.11
N GLU A 89 -19.72 22.59 -15.14
CA GLU A 89 -20.09 22.78 -13.75
C GLU A 89 -20.82 24.13 -13.69
N GLU A 90 -22.16 24.06 -13.71
CA GLU A 90 -23.06 25.20 -13.61
C GLU A 90 -22.72 26.02 -12.36
N ARG A 91 -21.93 27.07 -12.60
CA ARG A 91 -21.35 27.96 -11.60
C ARG A 91 -22.48 28.80 -11.02
N LYS A 92 -23.14 28.28 -9.97
CA LYS A 92 -24.07 29.06 -9.14
C LYS A 92 -23.47 30.45 -8.86
N PRO A 93 -24.22 31.54 -9.09
CA PRO A 93 -23.67 32.88 -8.97
C PRO A 93 -23.30 33.15 -7.50
N ARG A 94 -22.00 33.28 -7.21
CA ARG A 94 -21.44 33.54 -5.87
C ARG A 94 -21.63 34.99 -5.39
N VAL A 95 -22.58 35.73 -5.97
CA VAL A 95 -22.80 37.14 -5.66
C VAL A 95 -24.28 37.34 -5.40
N GLN A 96 -24.63 37.68 -4.17
CA GLN A 96 -25.95 38.21 -3.85
C GLN A 96 -25.88 39.73 -3.91
N HIS A 97 -26.61 40.31 -4.86
CA HIS A 97 -26.75 41.75 -4.97
C HIS A 97 -27.69 42.26 -3.87
N ILE A 98 -27.13 42.99 -2.91
CA ILE A 98 -27.90 43.70 -1.88
C ILE A 98 -28.27 45.08 -2.44
N PRO A 99 -29.57 45.43 -2.54
CA PRO A 99 -29.97 46.74 -3.02
C PRO A 99 -29.69 47.81 -1.96
N VAL A 100 -28.86 48.80 -2.31
CA VAL A 100 -28.53 49.94 -1.44
C VAL A 100 -29.55 51.05 -1.66
N VAL A 101 -30.46 51.25 -0.71
CA VAL A 101 -31.39 52.38 -0.71
C VAL A 101 -30.65 53.60 -0.15
N ARG A 102 -30.30 54.57 -1.00
CA ARG A 102 -29.76 55.84 -0.50
C ARG A 102 -30.91 56.66 0.10
N ARG A 103 -30.91 56.80 1.42
CA ARG A 103 -31.86 57.65 2.13
C ARG A 103 -31.68 59.09 1.63
N GLY A 104 -32.72 59.62 1.01
CA GLY A 104 -32.72 60.93 0.36
C GLY A 104 -32.30 62.04 1.32
N LYS A 105 -31.24 62.73 0.92
CA LYS A 105 -31.05 64.18 0.95
C LYS A 105 -32.03 64.93 1.86
N GLY A 106 -31.51 65.37 3.00
CA GLY A 106 -32.08 66.50 3.73
C GLY A 106 -32.26 67.66 2.76
N SER A 107 -33.52 68.01 2.52
CA SER A 107 -33.92 69.23 1.84
C SER A 107 -35.31 69.57 2.34
N GLN A 108 -35.37 70.32 3.43
CA GLN A 108 -36.45 71.25 3.68
C GLN A 108 -35.88 72.42 4.46
N CYS A 109 -35.99 73.59 3.83
CA CYS A 109 -35.83 74.92 4.38
C CYS A 109 -36.88 75.18 5.46
#